data_AF-A0A7S0ZXT8-F1
#
_entry.id   AF-A0A7S0ZXT8-F1
#
_cell.length_a   1.000
_cell.length_b   1.000
_cell.length_c   1.000
_cell.angle_alpha   90.00
_cell.angle_beta   90.00
_cell.angle_gamma   90.00
#
_symmetry.space_group_name_H-M   'P 1'
#
loop_
_entity.id
_entity.type
_entity.pdbx_description
1 polymer ?
#
loop_
_entity_poly.entity_id
_entity_poly.type
_entity_poly.pdbx_seq_one_letter_code
_entity_poly.pdbx_strand_id
1 'polypeptide(L)'
;IYGSTAGVLLRLALKPFQKAPNQVAATSIMASLEETCMFIVIVMLCSSATVVMCFLTGVHRFMPFWRPTRKFDGHGTEEPPAREVLFVEHLERSQEKKPQQTEPYGSVGQMTPGHSQNSTVQPSPVRHPSCGRCLYREGFALTQMLRASSRWWGKGEPHSTKEQGVSTAQSSLNSVPV
;
A
#
# COMPACT_ATOMS: atom_id res chain seq x y z
N ILE A 1 51.72 39.31 -79.94
CA ILE A 1 50.35 39.65 -79.47
C ILE A 1 49.46 38.40 -79.29
N TYR A 2 50.04 37.18 -79.30
CA TYR A 2 49.33 35.96 -78.90
C TYR A 2 50.10 35.29 -77.77
N GLY A 3 49.56 35.36 -76.56
CA GLY A 3 50.14 34.67 -75.41
C GLY A 3 49.70 35.33 -74.11
N SER A 4 48.56 34.90 -73.56
CA SER A 4 48.24 34.88 -72.13
C SER A 4 46.73 34.67 -71.89
N THR A 5 46.16 33.56 -72.37
CA THR A 5 44.77 33.17 -72.02
C THR A 5 44.67 31.76 -71.46
N ALA A 6 45.63 30.88 -71.77
CA ALA A 6 45.65 29.50 -71.27
C ALA A 6 45.94 29.39 -69.74
N GLY A 7 46.65 30.35 -69.15
CA GLY A 7 47.03 30.30 -67.73
C GLY A 7 45.90 30.63 -66.74
N VAL A 8 44.86 31.35 -67.18
CA VAL A 8 43.76 31.77 -66.30
C VAL A 8 42.73 30.65 -66.12
N LEU A 9 42.48 29.86 -67.17
CA LEU A 9 41.57 28.71 -67.10
C LEU A 9 42.11 27.59 -66.19
N LEU A 10 43.43 27.38 -66.15
CA LEU A 10 44.02 26.36 -65.29
C LEU A 10 43.97 26.74 -63.79
N ARG A 11 43.98 28.04 -63.45
CA ARG A 11 43.85 28.51 -62.06
C ARG A 11 42.41 28.48 -61.54
N LEU A 12 41.40 28.45 -62.41
CA LEU A 12 40.01 28.28 -62.01
C LEU A 12 39.62 26.80 -61.81
N ALA A 13 40.31 25.87 -62.47
CA ALA A 13 40.07 24.43 -62.32
C ALA A 13 40.73 23.81 -61.06
N LEU A 14 41.65 24.54 -60.41
CA LEU A 14 42.42 24.08 -59.25
C LEU A 14 42.16 24.93 -58.00
N LYS A 15 40.91 25.35 -57.76
CA LYS A 15 40.47 25.57 -56.39
C LYS A 15 40.03 24.21 -55.84
N PRO A 16 40.92 23.42 -55.21
CA PRO A 16 40.45 22.29 -54.44
C PRO A 16 39.45 22.86 -53.46
N PHE A 17 38.27 22.28 -53.51
CA PHE A 17 37.18 22.50 -52.59
C PHE A 17 37.74 22.25 -51.18
N GLN A 18 38.29 23.30 -50.55
CA GLN A 18 38.68 23.33 -49.15
C GLN A 18 37.38 23.30 -48.36
N LYS A 19 36.77 22.11 -48.32
CA LYS A 19 35.66 21.80 -47.45
C LYS A 19 36.21 21.99 -46.05
N ALA A 20 35.73 23.03 -45.37
CA ALA A 20 36.23 23.41 -44.06
C ALA A 20 36.26 22.16 -43.16
N PRO A 21 37.39 21.86 -42.49
CA PRO A 21 37.57 20.63 -41.71
C PRO A 21 36.48 20.44 -40.65
N ASN A 22 35.81 21.52 -40.25
CA ASN A 22 34.71 21.52 -39.29
C ASN A 22 33.44 20.81 -39.80
N GLN A 23 33.23 20.69 -41.11
CA GLN A 23 32.02 20.01 -41.63
C GLN A 23 32.11 18.48 -41.60
N VAL A 24 33.31 17.90 -41.69
CA VAL A 24 33.48 16.44 -41.69
C VAL A 24 33.24 15.86 -40.29
N ALA A 25 33.64 16.58 -39.24
CA ALA A 25 33.42 16.17 -37.85
C ALA A 25 31.93 16.20 -37.45
N ALA A 26 31.15 17.17 -37.97
CA ALA A 26 29.72 17.25 -37.67
C ALA A 26 28.95 16.05 -38.26
N THR A 27 29.31 15.60 -39.46
CA THR A 27 28.64 14.46 -40.10
C THR A 27 28.94 13.13 -39.42
N SER A 28 30.13 12.94 -38.85
CA SER A 28 30.44 11.69 -38.13
C SER A 28 29.72 11.60 -36.79
N ILE A 29 29.56 12.72 -36.09
CA ILE A 29 28.83 12.78 -34.81
C ILE A 29 27.34 12.51 -35.04
N MET A 30 26.74 13.09 -36.10
CA MET A 30 25.33 12.84 -36.41
C MET A 30 25.06 11.38 -36.78
N ALA A 31 25.94 10.75 -37.57
CA ALA A 31 25.81 9.32 -37.88
C ALA A 31 25.84 8.44 -36.61
N SER A 32 26.74 8.71 -35.66
CA SER A 32 26.79 7.96 -34.39
C SER A 32 25.55 8.16 -33.51
N LEU A 33 24.91 9.32 -33.60
CA LEU A 33 23.70 9.61 -32.84
C LEU A 33 22.51 8.83 -33.39
N GLU A 34 22.36 8.78 -34.71
CA GLU A 34 21.29 8.02 -35.38
C GLU A 34 21.37 6.53 -35.04
N GLU A 35 22.57 5.93 -35.11
CA GLU A 35 22.81 4.53 -34.73
C GLU A 35 22.45 4.27 -33.27
N THR A 36 22.86 5.17 -32.37
CA THR A 36 22.56 5.06 -30.93
C THR A 36 21.06 5.17 -30.65
N CYS A 37 20.37 6.11 -31.30
CA CYS A 37 18.91 6.27 -31.16
C CYS A 37 18.16 5.03 -31.64
N MET A 38 18.54 4.47 -32.80
CA MET A 38 17.94 3.24 -33.32
C MET A 38 18.16 2.06 -32.36
N PHE A 39 19.35 1.93 -31.80
CA PHE A 39 19.65 0.90 -30.81
C PHE A 39 18.77 1.03 -29.56
N ILE A 40 18.60 2.24 -29.02
CA ILE A 40 17.74 2.49 -27.85
C ILE A 40 16.29 2.11 -28.15
N VAL A 41 15.75 2.50 -29.32
CA VAL A 41 14.38 2.16 -29.73
C VAL A 41 14.18 0.65 -29.80
N ILE A 42 15.15 -0.09 -30.35
CA ILE A 42 15.09 -1.56 -30.42
C ILE A 42 15.07 -2.16 -29.02
N VAL A 43 15.92 -1.68 -28.09
CA VAL A 43 15.95 -2.17 -26.70
C VAL A 43 14.61 -1.90 -25.99
N MET A 44 14.04 -0.70 -26.16
CA MET A 44 12.74 -0.36 -25.56
C MET A 44 11.63 -1.26 -26.10
N LEU A 45 11.57 -1.48 -27.42
CA LEU A 45 10.60 -2.38 -28.04
C LEU A 45 10.75 -3.82 -27.54
N CYS A 46 11.96 -4.37 -27.50
CA CYS A 46 12.24 -5.71 -26.99
C CYS A 46 11.81 -5.87 -25.52
N SER A 47 12.09 -4.86 -24.68
CA SER A 47 11.68 -4.89 -23.26
C SER A 47 10.15 -4.91 -23.12
N SER A 48 9.44 -4.08 -23.89
CA SER A 48 7.96 -4.05 -23.88
C SER A 48 7.35 -5.35 -24.40
N ALA A 49 7.90 -5.92 -25.48
CA ALA A 49 7.46 -7.19 -26.03
C ALA A 49 7.65 -8.33 -25.02
N THR A 50 8.74 -8.32 -24.25
CA THR A 50 9.00 -9.31 -23.19
C THR A 50 7.95 -9.22 -22.09
N VAL A 51 7.58 -8.00 -21.63
CA VAL A 51 6.53 -7.81 -20.61
C VAL A 51 5.17 -8.32 -21.12
N VAL A 52 4.81 -7.98 -22.36
CA VAL A 52 3.57 -8.46 -22.98
C VAL A 52 3.59 -9.98 -23.11
N MET A 53 4.71 -10.57 -23.53
CA MET A 53 4.86 -12.02 -23.63
C MET A 53 4.74 -12.69 -22.25
N CYS A 54 5.37 -12.17 -21.20
CA CYS A 54 5.24 -12.68 -19.82
C CYS A 54 3.79 -12.61 -19.30
N PHE A 55 3.02 -11.60 -19.75
CA PHE A 55 1.61 -11.48 -19.44
C PHE A 55 0.78 -12.55 -20.17
N LEU A 56 0.94 -12.67 -21.49
CA LEU A 56 0.18 -13.60 -22.34
C LEU A 56 0.47 -15.07 -22.03
N THR A 57 1.73 -15.40 -21.75
CA THR A 57 2.16 -16.77 -21.39
C THR A 57 1.78 -17.15 -19.96
N GLY A 58 1.34 -16.19 -19.14
CA GLY A 58 1.04 -16.46 -17.74
C GLY A 58 2.27 -16.80 -16.89
N VAL A 59 3.49 -16.49 -17.33
CA VAL A 59 4.74 -16.76 -16.57
C VAL A 59 4.70 -16.12 -15.18
N HIS A 60 4.02 -14.98 -15.04
CA HIS A 60 3.76 -14.35 -13.74
C HIS A 60 3.00 -15.23 -12.74
N ARG A 61 2.30 -16.29 -13.20
CA ARG A 61 1.62 -17.26 -12.33
C ARG A 61 2.57 -18.32 -11.77
N PHE A 62 3.69 -18.58 -12.43
CA PHE A 62 4.67 -19.60 -12.02
C PHE A 62 5.65 -19.11 -10.96
N MET A 63 5.90 -17.80 -10.88
CA MET A 63 6.81 -17.25 -9.86
C MET A 63 6.05 -17.02 -8.53
N PRO A 64 6.35 -17.77 -7.46
CA PRO A 64 5.64 -17.65 -6.17
C PRO A 64 5.84 -16.28 -5.51
N PHE A 65 6.88 -15.53 -5.91
CA PHE A 65 7.22 -14.21 -5.38
C PHE A 65 6.58 -13.03 -6.12
N TRP A 66 5.93 -13.24 -7.28
CA TRP A 66 5.45 -12.15 -8.13
C TRP A 66 3.96 -11.83 -8.00
N ARG A 67 3.23 -12.64 -7.23
CA ARG A 67 1.88 -12.25 -6.82
C ARG A 67 2.01 -10.99 -5.95
N PRO A 68 1.13 -10.00 -6.11
CA PRO A 68 1.04 -8.90 -5.15
C PRO A 68 1.04 -9.54 -3.78
N THR A 69 1.99 -9.13 -2.91
CA THR A 69 1.96 -9.51 -1.51
C THR A 69 0.60 -9.06 -1.02
N ARG A 70 -0.38 -9.97 -1.05
CA ARG A 70 -1.70 -9.73 -0.48
C ARG A 70 -1.36 -9.48 0.96
N LYS A 71 -1.36 -8.21 1.35
CA LYS A 71 -1.31 -7.81 2.75
C LYS A 71 -2.53 -8.44 3.36
N PHE A 72 -2.41 -9.68 3.83
CA PHE A 72 -3.31 -10.38 4.72
C PHE A 72 -4.81 -10.03 4.64
N ASP A 73 -5.34 -9.78 3.44
CA ASP A 73 -6.77 -9.77 3.22
C ASP A 73 -7.12 -11.24 3.15
N GLY A 74 -7.59 -11.71 4.30
CA GLY A 74 -8.00 -13.08 4.54
C GLY A 74 -8.75 -13.57 3.32
N HIS A 75 -8.23 -14.61 2.68
CA HIS A 75 -9.08 -15.44 1.88
C HIS A 75 -10.30 -15.75 2.75
N GLY A 76 -11.49 -15.41 2.27
CA GLY A 76 -12.76 -15.88 2.81
C GLY A 76 -12.92 -17.39 2.62
N THR A 77 -11.88 -18.15 2.89
CA THR A 77 -11.99 -19.52 3.39
C THR A 77 -12.59 -19.39 4.78
N GLU A 78 -13.61 -20.17 5.09
CA GLU A 78 -14.34 -20.18 6.37
C GLU A 78 -13.49 -20.62 7.59
N GLU A 79 -12.17 -20.40 7.56
CA GLU A 79 -11.29 -20.50 8.72
C GLU A 79 -11.46 -19.43 9.81
N PRO A 80 -12.01 -18.21 9.60
CA PRO A 80 -12.17 -17.27 10.70
C PRO A 80 -13.01 -17.82 11.87
N PRO A 81 -14.17 -18.48 11.67
CA PRO A 81 -14.90 -19.07 12.80
C PRO A 81 -14.12 -20.20 13.48
N ALA A 82 -13.34 -21.00 12.75
CA ALA A 82 -12.53 -22.07 13.35
C ALA A 82 -11.40 -21.51 14.24
N ARG A 83 -10.78 -20.40 13.84
CA ARG A 83 -9.77 -19.72 14.68
C ARG A 83 -10.40 -18.97 15.85
N GLU A 84 -11.63 -18.49 15.68
CA GLU A 84 -12.36 -17.84 16.77
C GLU A 84 -12.73 -18.84 17.88
N VAL A 85 -13.12 -20.07 17.53
CA VAL A 85 -13.33 -21.15 18.52
C VAL A 85 -12.03 -21.48 19.27
N LEU A 86 -10.90 -21.64 18.55
CA LEU A 86 -9.61 -21.87 19.19
C LEU A 86 -9.17 -20.70 20.09
N PHE A 87 -9.50 -19.47 19.71
CA PHE A 87 -9.22 -18.29 20.52
C PHE A 87 -10.05 -18.28 21.80
N VAL A 88 -11.35 -18.58 21.70
CA VAL A 88 -12.25 -18.71 22.87
C VAL A 88 -11.78 -19.82 23.80
N GLU A 89 -11.46 -21.00 23.29
CA GLU A 89 -10.92 -22.11 24.10
C GLU A 89 -9.60 -21.73 24.79
N HIS A 90 -8.72 -20.99 24.11
CA HIS A 90 -7.47 -20.51 24.71
C HIS A 90 -7.72 -19.45 25.78
N LEU A 91 -8.73 -18.60 25.60
CA LEU A 91 -9.13 -17.59 26.56
C LEU A 91 -9.74 -18.22 27.83
N GLU A 92 -10.58 -19.24 27.67
CA GLU A 92 -11.15 -20.02 28.77
C GLU A 92 -10.04 -20.75 29.55
N ARG A 93 -9.12 -21.43 28.87
CA ARG A 93 -7.95 -22.07 29.51
C ARG A 93 -7.03 -21.06 30.21
N SER A 94 -6.97 -19.83 29.71
CA SER A 94 -6.18 -18.75 30.32
C SER A 94 -6.88 -18.13 31.52
N GLN A 95 -8.22 -18.16 31.58
CA GLN A 95 -8.98 -17.68 32.75
C GLN A 95 -8.95 -18.66 33.92
N GLU A 96 -8.93 -19.97 33.66
CA GLU A 96 -8.78 -21.00 34.71
C GLU A 96 -7.43 -20.91 35.42
N LYS A 97 -6.39 -20.48 34.68
CA LYS A 97 -5.14 -20.06 35.29
C LYS A 97 -5.33 -18.68 35.89
N LYS A 98 -5.73 -18.63 37.17
CA LYS A 98 -5.70 -17.41 37.99
C LYS A 98 -4.43 -16.62 37.65
N PRO A 99 -4.53 -15.33 37.29
CA PRO A 99 -3.38 -14.54 36.88
C PRO A 99 -2.40 -14.53 38.04
N GLN A 100 -1.33 -15.34 37.92
CA GLN A 100 -0.12 -15.10 38.67
C GLN A 100 0.32 -13.71 38.25
N GLN A 101 0.34 -12.79 39.21
CA GLN A 101 0.75 -11.41 39.03
C GLN A 101 2.11 -11.40 38.34
N THR A 102 2.11 -11.24 37.02
CA THR A 102 3.34 -11.04 36.27
C THR A 102 3.81 -9.64 36.60
N GLU A 103 4.94 -9.59 37.32
CA GLU A 103 5.75 -8.39 37.44
C GLU A 103 5.82 -7.67 36.09
N PRO A 104 5.59 -6.35 36.04
CA PRO A 104 5.50 -5.59 34.80
C PRO A 104 6.78 -5.79 33.98
N TYR A 105 6.65 -6.42 32.82
CA TYR A 105 7.75 -6.65 31.90
C TYR A 105 8.11 -5.33 31.19
N GLY A 106 9.14 -4.64 31.70
CA GLY A 106 9.79 -3.50 31.05
C GLY A 106 9.45 -2.12 31.60
N SER A 107 10.09 -1.10 31.03
CA SER A 107 9.94 0.33 31.36
C SER A 107 8.68 0.99 30.80
N VAL A 108 7.75 0.20 30.25
CA VAL A 108 6.43 0.67 29.86
C VAL A 108 5.62 0.77 31.14
N GLY A 109 5.35 2.00 31.60
CA GLY A 109 4.58 2.25 32.82
C GLY A 109 3.23 1.52 32.84
N GLN A 110 2.60 1.46 34.02
CA GLN A 110 1.33 0.75 34.27
C GLN A 110 0.39 0.85 33.06
N MET A 111 0.28 -0.27 32.33
CA MET A 111 -0.59 -0.39 31.17
C MET A 111 -2.01 -0.16 31.66
N THR A 112 -2.56 1.03 31.44
CA THR A 112 -3.94 1.35 31.81
C THR A 112 -4.82 0.72 30.73
N PRO A 113 -5.45 -0.44 30.94
CA PRO A 113 -6.19 -1.11 29.89
C PRO A 113 -7.38 -0.21 29.55
N GLY A 114 -7.43 0.30 28.32
CA GLY A 114 -8.57 1.07 27.82
C GLY A 114 -8.48 2.60 27.86
N HIS A 115 -7.36 3.21 28.28
CA HIS A 115 -7.19 4.67 28.22
C HIS A 115 -6.51 5.14 26.93
N SER A 116 -7.06 4.76 25.77
CA SER A 116 -6.83 5.53 24.53
C SER A 116 -7.74 6.76 24.55
N GLN A 117 -7.47 7.67 25.50
CA GLN A 117 -8.05 8.98 25.49
C GLN A 117 -7.28 9.82 24.49
N ASN A 118 -7.87 9.99 23.30
CA ASN A 118 -7.51 11.11 22.46
C ASN A 118 -7.73 12.37 23.31
N SER A 119 -6.64 13.06 23.68
CA SER A 119 -6.62 14.10 24.73
C SER A 119 -7.51 15.30 24.41
N THR A 120 -7.99 15.41 23.18
CA THR A 120 -8.86 16.48 22.71
C THR A 120 -10.34 16.25 23.01
N VAL A 121 -10.77 15.01 23.28
CA VAL A 121 -12.21 14.71 23.44
C VAL A 121 -12.58 14.66 24.91
N GLN A 122 -13.08 15.77 25.45
CA GLN A 122 -13.63 15.81 26.80
C GLN A 122 -15.01 15.14 26.83
N PRO A 123 -15.26 14.21 27.78
CA PRO A 123 -16.58 13.61 27.94
C PRO A 123 -17.59 14.63 28.49
N SER A 124 -18.78 14.66 27.91
CA SER A 124 -19.88 15.52 28.33
C SER A 124 -20.83 14.74 29.26
N PRO A 125 -21.15 15.25 30.46
CA PRO A 125 -22.04 14.55 31.39
C PRO A 125 -23.49 14.60 30.87
N VAL A 126 -24.13 13.44 30.75
CA VAL A 126 -25.53 13.29 30.35
C VAL A 126 -26.29 12.47 31.39
N ARG A 127 -27.57 12.79 31.60
CA ARG A 127 -28.43 12.05 32.54
C ARG A 127 -29.37 11.13 31.74
N HIS A 128 -29.04 9.85 31.67
CA HIS A 128 -29.84 8.85 30.97
C HIS A 128 -30.97 8.33 31.89
N PRO A 129 -32.22 8.19 31.40
CA PRO A 129 -33.38 7.83 32.24
C PRO A 129 -33.24 6.47 32.93
N SER A 130 -32.54 5.51 32.32
CA SER A 130 -32.33 4.18 32.92
C SER A 130 -30.98 3.99 33.63
N CYS A 131 -29.96 4.81 33.34
CA CYS A 131 -28.59 4.61 33.84
C CYS A 131 -28.10 5.71 34.79
N GLY A 132 -28.90 6.76 35.03
CA GLY A 132 -28.51 7.87 35.87
C GLY A 132 -27.49 8.80 35.19
N ARG A 133 -26.48 9.26 35.93
CA ARG A 133 -25.42 10.15 35.39
C ARG A 133 -24.38 9.30 34.64
N CYS A 134 -24.30 9.46 33.34
CA CYS A 134 -23.30 8.83 32.49
C CYS A 134 -22.46 9.88 31.74
N LEU A 135 -21.28 9.47 31.30
CA LEU A 135 -20.41 10.29 30.47
C LEU A 135 -20.62 9.92 29.01
N TYR A 136 -20.98 10.90 28.19
CA TYR A 136 -21.13 10.74 26.75
C TYR A 136 -19.87 11.24 26.03
N ARG A 137 -19.38 10.47 25.05
CA ARG A 137 -18.24 10.87 24.24
C ARG A 137 -18.72 11.55 22.96
N GLU A 138 -18.46 12.84 22.83
CA GLU A 138 -18.81 13.60 21.64
C GLU A 138 -18.02 13.12 20.41
N GLY A 139 -18.66 13.12 19.24
CA GLY A 139 -18.07 12.60 17.99
C GLY A 139 -18.22 11.09 17.77
N PHE A 140 -18.78 10.35 18.73
CA PHE A 140 -19.00 8.91 18.57
C PHE A 140 -20.13 8.57 17.57
N ALA A 141 -21.03 9.51 17.29
CA ALA A 141 -22.12 9.32 16.34
C ALA A 141 -21.62 9.00 14.92
N LEU A 142 -20.57 9.69 14.46
CA LEU A 142 -19.95 9.39 13.15
C LEU A 142 -19.29 8.00 13.15
N THR A 143 -18.68 7.61 14.25
CA THR A 143 -18.12 6.26 14.41
C THR A 143 -19.21 5.20 14.41
N GLN A 144 -20.34 5.43 15.08
CA GLN A 144 -21.50 4.54 15.05
C GLN A 144 -22.11 4.45 13.64
N MET A 145 -22.21 5.58 12.92
CA MET A 145 -22.68 5.59 11.54
C MET A 145 -21.74 4.82 10.61
N LEU A 146 -20.42 5.03 10.74
CA LEU A 146 -19.41 4.28 9.98
C LEU A 146 -19.50 2.78 10.27
N ARG A 147 -19.69 2.38 11.54
CA ARG A 147 -19.89 0.97 11.90
C ARG A 147 -21.19 0.39 11.34
N ALA A 148 -22.28 1.14 11.40
CA ALA A 148 -23.56 0.72 10.82
C ALA A 148 -23.46 0.53 9.31
N SER A 149 -22.71 1.40 8.61
CA SER A 149 -22.49 1.32 7.17
C SER A 149 -21.43 0.27 6.76
N SER A 150 -20.50 -0.08 7.64
CA SER A 150 -19.42 -1.04 7.35
C SER A 150 -19.84 -2.47 7.64
N ARG A 151 -19.54 -3.39 6.72
CA ARG A 151 -19.85 -4.81 6.93
C ARG A 151 -18.91 -5.48 7.94
N TRP A 152 -17.69 -4.98 8.09
CA TRP A 152 -16.58 -5.70 8.74
C TRP A 152 -15.97 -4.95 9.94
N TRP A 153 -16.15 -3.64 10.05
CA TRP A 153 -15.52 -2.86 11.12
C TRP A 153 -16.41 -2.78 12.37
N GLY A 154 -15.88 -3.25 13.52
CA GLY A 154 -16.40 -2.88 14.84
C GLY A 154 -17.76 -3.45 15.23
N LYS A 155 -18.12 -4.65 14.75
CA LYS A 155 -19.40 -5.33 15.07
C LYS A 155 -19.37 -6.25 16.29
N GLY A 156 -18.34 -6.14 17.13
CA GLY A 156 -18.20 -6.95 18.34
C GLY A 156 -19.06 -6.49 19.52
N GLU A 157 -19.81 -5.39 19.38
CA GLU A 157 -20.68 -4.91 20.47
C GLU A 157 -21.97 -5.74 20.56
N PRO A 158 -22.46 -6.07 21.78
CA PRO A 158 -23.59 -7.00 21.97
C PRO A 158 -24.85 -6.63 21.19
N HIS A 159 -25.11 -5.33 21.00
CA HIS A 159 -26.26 -4.85 20.24
C HIS A 159 -26.16 -5.22 18.75
N SER A 160 -24.96 -5.11 18.16
CA SER A 160 -24.70 -5.47 16.75
C SER A 160 -24.75 -6.98 16.52
N THR A 161 -24.34 -7.77 17.50
CA THR A 161 -24.40 -9.24 17.45
C THR A 161 -25.84 -9.75 17.53
N LYS A 162 -26.68 -9.08 18.35
CA LYS A 162 -28.11 -9.39 18.47
C LYS A 162 -28.88 -9.12 17.18
N GLU A 163 -28.57 -8.04 16.47
CA GLU A 163 -29.17 -7.74 15.15
C GLU A 163 -28.87 -8.81 14.08
N GLN A 164 -27.74 -9.52 14.21
CA GLN A 164 -27.36 -10.60 13.30
C GLN A 164 -27.98 -11.95 13.68
N GLY A 165 -28.84 -11.99 14.71
CA GLY A 165 -29.46 -13.22 15.21
C GLY A 165 -28.49 -14.13 15.97
N VAL A 166 -27.27 -13.66 16.25
CA VAL A 166 -26.30 -14.41 17.06
C VAL A 166 -26.59 -14.12 18.52
N SER A 167 -27.24 -15.06 19.19
CA SER A 167 -27.50 -15.00 20.63
C SER A 167 -26.20 -15.24 21.39
N THR A 168 -25.50 -14.18 21.77
CA THR A 168 -24.37 -14.30 22.70
C THR A 168 -24.88 -14.52 24.12
N ALA A 169 -24.33 -15.51 24.81
CA ALA A 169 -24.56 -15.69 26.24
C ALA A 169 -24.11 -14.41 26.95
N GLN A 170 -25.01 -13.83 27.75
CA GLN A 170 -24.79 -12.56 28.42
C GLN A 170 -23.59 -12.70 29.37
N SER A 171 -22.45 -12.06 29.05
CA SER A 171 -21.27 -12.16 29.90
C SER A 171 -21.56 -11.50 31.25
N SER A 172 -21.41 -12.25 32.33
CA SER A 172 -21.65 -11.78 33.70
C SER A 172 -20.54 -10.84 34.22
N LEU A 173 -19.67 -10.35 33.33
CA LEU A 173 -18.46 -9.58 33.66
C LEU A 173 -18.72 -8.17 34.21
N ASN A 174 -19.95 -7.66 34.13
CA ASN A 174 -20.30 -6.30 34.57
C ASN A 174 -21.10 -6.22 35.88
N SER A 175 -21.22 -7.30 36.65
CA SER A 175 -21.72 -7.18 38.03
C SER A 175 -20.61 -6.62 38.93
N VAL A 176 -20.33 -5.33 38.79
CA VAL A 176 -19.55 -4.59 39.79
C VAL A 176 -20.50 -4.37 40.97
N PRO A 177 -20.23 -4.95 42.16
CA PRO A 177 -20.99 -4.61 43.35
C PRO A 177 -20.79 -3.11 43.64
N VAL A 178 -21.90 -2.39 43.74
CA VAL A 178 -21.96 -0.98 44.16
C VAL A 178 -21.65 -0.87 45.64
#